data_AF-A0A7X6YY98-F1
#
_entry.id   AF-A0A7X6YY98-F1
#
_cell.length_a   1.000
_cell.length_b   1.000
_cell.length_c   1.000
_cell.angle_alpha   90.00
_cell.angle_beta   90.00
_cell.angle_gamma   90.00
#
_symmetry.space_group_name_H-M   'P 1'
#
loop_
_entity.id
_entity.type
_entity.pdbx_description
1 polymer ?
#
loop_
_entity_poly.entity_id
_entity_poly.type
_entity_poly.pdbx_seq_one_letter_code
_entity_poly.pdbx_strand_id
1 'polypeptide(L)'
;MDQKRRLKLKRLLISRKWNIKENRNTVFESGIRGELAVDQEQLSLETLTADSEYSEYHPLLRRIWRARGYSSAEIQEIIYPIEIAYPSAFLFTDMKEAVKLIRQALAKQSKILIFGDYDADGLTATALLSRWFKEKGLQTINLIPDRLRDGYGLTEDQVNLVKSHNPDLVITVDCGSSSLVEVKSLEDSGIKVIVTDHHTADSDEHTASAFINPQREGEDFPLKGLAGVGVAYYLVRALDYPQDPKPLYTTLAAIGTVADVMPLRGVNRRLVVDAICYCDYAPVGIKALTNICRKNKEEFSASFIQFTLAPRLNAAGRLGQADVALSLLLTDDVSEASVLADRLDSLNNDRRELEKKQIRQADEQVESESILDQDRILIAVDESFHPGILGILSARLADQYQMPAICLAVEEDIYRGSARTYGDTDIYAAIA
;
A
#
# COMPACT_ATOMS: atom_id res chain seq x y z
N MET A 1 0.84 -23.67 15.03
CA MET A 1 0.86 -24.12 13.60
C MET A 1 1.10 -25.63 13.45
N ASP A 2 0.21 -26.35 12.75
CA ASP A 2 0.29 -27.81 12.48
C ASP A 2 1.50 -28.20 11.60
N GLN A 3 2.21 -29.29 11.96
CA GLN A 3 3.39 -29.83 11.29
C GLN A 3 3.11 -30.17 9.80
N LYS A 4 1.89 -30.60 9.47
CA LYS A 4 1.46 -30.80 8.07
C LYS A 4 1.44 -29.50 7.27
N ARG A 5 1.10 -28.37 7.90
CA ARG A 5 1.09 -27.04 7.26
C ARG A 5 2.50 -26.51 7.03
N ARG A 6 3.43 -26.67 8.00
CA ARG A 6 4.87 -26.40 7.78
C ARG A 6 5.43 -27.21 6.61
N LEU A 7 5.04 -28.48 6.46
CA LEU A 7 5.46 -29.31 5.32
C LEU A 7 4.85 -28.87 3.99
N LYS A 8 3.56 -28.45 3.96
CA LYS A 8 2.94 -27.88 2.76
C LYS A 8 3.62 -26.57 2.35
N LEU A 9 4.00 -25.73 3.32
CA LEU A 9 4.74 -24.48 3.13
C LEU A 9 6.16 -24.71 2.61
N LYS A 10 6.93 -25.63 3.22
CA LYS A 10 8.23 -26.05 2.68
C LYS A 10 8.08 -26.62 1.27
N ARG A 11 7.05 -27.41 0.99
CA ARG A 11 6.81 -27.94 -0.36
C ARG A 11 6.48 -26.85 -1.36
N LEU A 12 5.61 -25.88 -1.08
CA LEU A 12 5.26 -24.81 -2.02
C LEU A 12 6.45 -23.89 -2.33
N LEU A 13 7.30 -23.60 -1.34
CA LEU A 13 8.51 -22.80 -1.53
C LEU A 13 9.61 -23.54 -2.29
N ILE A 14 9.72 -24.87 -2.12
CA ILE A 14 10.73 -25.72 -2.76
C ILE A 14 10.26 -26.31 -4.11
N SER A 15 8.94 -26.43 -4.36
CA SER A 15 8.40 -27.20 -5.48
C SER A 15 8.33 -26.48 -6.82
N ARG A 16 8.81 -25.23 -6.95
CA ARG A 16 9.16 -24.69 -8.28
C ARG A 16 10.48 -25.31 -8.72
N LYS A 17 10.42 -26.61 -9.05
CA LYS A 17 11.46 -27.32 -9.82
C LYS A 17 11.66 -26.53 -11.11
N TRP A 18 12.79 -25.83 -11.19
CA TRP A 18 13.34 -25.32 -12.43
C TRP A 18 13.70 -26.52 -13.32
N ASN A 19 12.78 -26.94 -14.18
CA ASN A 19 13.10 -27.84 -15.28
C ASN A 19 13.83 -27.05 -16.36
N ILE A 20 15.12 -26.77 -16.14
CA ILE A 20 16.03 -26.52 -17.26
C ILE A 20 16.44 -27.90 -17.76
N LYS A 21 15.93 -28.29 -18.93
CA LYS A 21 16.50 -29.42 -19.67
C LYS A 21 17.93 -29.03 -20.05
N GLU A 22 18.92 -29.63 -19.40
CA GLU A 22 20.32 -29.57 -19.84
C GLU A 22 20.40 -30.07 -21.29
N ASN A 23 20.64 -29.16 -22.23
CA ASN A 23 21.12 -29.55 -23.55
C ASN A 23 22.64 -29.66 -23.43
N ARG A 24 23.13 -30.85 -23.10
CA ARG A 24 24.55 -31.20 -23.16
C ARG A 24 24.97 -31.25 -24.63
N ASN A 25 25.49 -30.13 -25.13
CA ASN A 25 26.53 -30.03 -26.15
C ASN A 25 26.59 -28.59 -26.67
N THR A 26 27.37 -27.75 -26.01
CA THR A 26 27.97 -26.57 -26.66
C THR A 26 29.31 -26.35 -25.98
N VAL A 27 30.35 -26.76 -26.70
CA VAL A 27 31.74 -26.44 -26.38
C VAL A 27 31.88 -24.94 -26.57
N PHE A 28 32.07 -24.19 -25.48
CA PHE A 28 32.46 -22.78 -25.58
C PHE A 28 33.97 -22.73 -25.79
N GLU A 29 34.37 -22.44 -27.03
CA GLU A 29 35.73 -22.06 -27.38
C GLU A 29 36.08 -20.73 -26.69
N SER A 30 37.27 -20.74 -26.10
CA SER A 30 37.92 -19.59 -25.49
C SER A 30 38.27 -18.54 -26.53
N GLY A 31 37.80 -17.32 -26.35
CA GLY A 31 38.29 -16.18 -27.12
C GLY A 31 37.48 -14.92 -26.87
N ILE A 32 38.01 -14.05 -26.02
CA ILE A 32 38.19 -12.60 -26.26
C ILE A 32 38.67 -12.01 -24.94
N ARG A 33 39.96 -11.62 -24.94
CA ARG A 33 40.55 -10.71 -23.94
C ARG A 33 40.01 -9.31 -24.24
N GLY A 34 39.37 -8.70 -23.26
CA GLY A 34 39.08 -7.27 -23.24
C GLY A 34 39.29 -6.79 -21.81
N GLU A 35 40.45 -6.18 -21.56
CA GLU A 35 40.72 -5.42 -20.34
C GLU A 35 39.87 -4.15 -20.36
N LEU A 36 39.06 -3.96 -19.32
CA LEU A 36 38.52 -2.65 -18.94
C LEU A 36 38.85 -2.45 -17.47
N ALA A 37 39.79 -1.55 -17.22
CA ALA A 37 40.11 -1.02 -15.92
C ALA A 37 39.05 0.01 -15.53
N VAL A 38 38.37 -0.19 -14.40
CA VAL A 38 37.63 0.87 -13.69
C VAL A 38 37.81 0.65 -12.20
N ASP A 39 38.07 1.75 -11.52
CA ASP A 39 38.67 1.91 -10.20
C ASP A 39 38.05 1.09 -9.07
N GLN A 40 38.96 0.55 -8.25
CA GLN A 40 38.69 -0.07 -6.97
C GLN A 40 38.37 1.02 -5.92
N GLU A 41 37.12 1.47 -5.88
CA GLU A 41 36.58 1.98 -4.61
C GLU A 41 36.10 0.82 -3.76
N GLN A 42 36.59 0.78 -2.52
CA GLN A 42 36.54 -0.32 -1.59
C GLN A 42 35.08 -0.73 -1.26
N LEU A 43 34.58 -1.77 -1.93
CA LEU A 43 33.57 -2.64 -1.34
C LEU A 43 34.21 -3.31 -0.12
N SER A 44 33.85 -2.82 1.06
CA SER A 44 34.29 -3.32 2.36
C SER A 44 34.24 -4.85 2.43
N LEU A 45 35.37 -5.44 2.84
CA LEU A 45 35.67 -6.88 2.91
C LEU A 45 34.75 -7.75 3.80
N GLU A 46 33.63 -7.24 4.30
CA GLU A 46 32.64 -8.04 5.05
C GLU A 46 31.73 -8.89 4.15
N THR A 47 31.76 -8.72 2.83
CA THR A 47 30.89 -9.45 1.88
C THR A 47 31.43 -10.83 1.44
N LEU A 48 32.57 -11.28 1.98
CA LEU A 48 33.37 -12.39 1.44
C LEU A 48 33.07 -13.80 2.01
N THR A 49 32.03 -13.99 2.82
CA THR A 49 31.67 -15.31 3.37
C THR A 49 30.45 -15.97 2.71
N ALA A 50 29.71 -15.26 1.86
CA ALA A 50 28.43 -15.75 1.32
C ALA A 50 28.54 -16.90 0.28
N ASP A 51 29.73 -17.24 -0.22
CA ASP A 51 29.84 -18.28 -1.29
C ASP A 51 29.70 -19.71 -0.79
N SER A 52 30.03 -20.00 0.48
CA SER A 52 29.87 -21.34 1.06
C SER A 52 28.48 -21.58 1.63
N GLU A 53 27.88 -20.56 2.25
CA GLU A 53 26.61 -20.66 3.00
C GLU A 53 25.40 -20.92 2.09
N TYR A 54 25.44 -20.48 0.83
CA TYR A 54 24.35 -20.60 -0.13
C TYR A 54 24.76 -21.37 -1.40
N SER A 55 25.79 -22.21 -1.30
CA SER A 55 26.37 -22.95 -2.43
C SER A 55 25.37 -23.87 -3.14
N GLU A 56 24.26 -24.24 -2.49
CA GLU A 56 23.15 -25.00 -3.05
C GLU A 56 22.32 -24.21 -4.07
N TYR A 57 22.40 -22.87 -4.09
CA TYR A 57 21.67 -22.03 -5.02
C TYR A 57 22.47 -21.75 -6.30
N HIS A 58 21.75 -21.65 -7.43
CA HIS A 58 22.36 -21.46 -8.74
C HIS A 58 23.30 -20.23 -8.78
N PRO A 59 24.50 -20.30 -9.40
CA PRO A 59 25.47 -19.20 -9.43
C PRO A 59 24.90 -17.86 -9.91
N LEU A 60 23.99 -17.88 -10.88
CA LEU A 60 23.29 -16.68 -11.35
C LEU A 60 22.48 -15.99 -10.24
N LEU A 61 21.78 -16.75 -9.40
CA LEU A 61 20.97 -16.19 -8.32
C LEU A 61 21.86 -15.56 -7.24
N ARG A 62 22.97 -16.22 -6.89
CA ARG A 62 23.98 -15.65 -5.98
C ARG A 62 24.60 -14.37 -6.52
N ARG A 63 24.89 -14.31 -7.83
CA ARG A 63 25.36 -13.09 -8.50
C ARG A 63 24.33 -11.97 -8.44
N ILE A 64 23.02 -12.27 -8.60
CA ILE A 64 21.95 -11.29 -8.46
C ILE A 64 21.86 -10.75 -7.04
N TRP A 65 21.92 -11.61 -6.01
CA TRP A 65 21.91 -11.17 -4.61
C TRP A 65 23.09 -10.26 -4.28
N ARG A 66 24.29 -10.62 -4.75
CA ARG A 66 25.49 -9.77 -4.62
C ARG A 66 25.35 -8.43 -5.30
N ALA A 67 24.86 -8.42 -6.55
CA ALA A 67 24.66 -7.19 -7.31
C ALA A 67 23.61 -6.27 -6.67
N ARG A 68 22.67 -6.81 -5.90
CA ARG A 68 21.68 -6.06 -5.11
C ARG A 68 22.15 -5.68 -3.70
N GLY A 69 23.39 -6.06 -3.33
CA GLY A 69 23.98 -5.73 -2.03
C GLY A 69 23.36 -6.46 -0.85
N TYR A 70 22.68 -7.61 -1.06
CA TYR A 70 22.01 -8.30 0.04
C TYR A 70 23.01 -8.99 0.97
N SER A 71 22.85 -8.76 2.27
CA SER A 71 23.53 -9.50 3.33
C SER A 71 23.01 -10.94 3.46
N SER A 72 23.77 -11.83 4.11
CA SER A 72 23.29 -13.20 4.41
C SER A 72 21.96 -13.18 5.18
N ALA A 73 21.80 -12.26 6.14
CA ALA A 73 20.55 -12.13 6.90
C ALA A 73 19.35 -11.77 5.99
N GLU A 74 19.51 -10.81 5.07
CA GLU A 74 18.44 -10.46 4.11
C GLU A 74 18.13 -11.61 3.15
N ILE A 75 19.13 -12.35 2.69
CA ILE A 75 18.94 -13.54 1.84
C ILE A 75 18.12 -14.59 2.60
N GLN A 76 18.46 -14.84 3.87
CA GLN A 76 17.73 -15.76 4.75
C GLN A 76 16.25 -15.36 4.87
N GLU A 77 15.97 -14.07 5.10
CA GLU A 77 14.60 -13.53 5.15
C GLU A 77 13.84 -13.66 3.83
N ILE A 78 14.53 -13.50 2.69
CA ILE A 78 13.93 -13.65 1.36
C ILE A 78 13.48 -15.09 1.12
N ILE A 79 14.32 -16.06 1.50
CA ILE A 79 14.10 -17.50 1.28
C ILE A 79 13.11 -18.08 2.31
N TYR A 80 13.24 -17.67 3.57
CA TYR A 80 12.47 -18.17 4.70
C TYR A 80 11.65 -17.07 5.39
N PRO A 81 10.77 -16.35 4.65
CA PRO A 81 10.00 -15.25 5.24
C PRO A 81 9.08 -15.71 6.37
N ILE A 82 8.74 -17.00 6.40
CA ILE A 82 7.89 -17.61 7.43
C ILE A 82 8.55 -17.65 8.81
N GLU A 83 9.88 -17.60 8.85
CA GLU A 83 10.67 -17.62 10.09
C GLU A 83 10.82 -16.22 10.70
N ILE A 84 10.45 -15.17 9.97
CA ILE A 84 10.45 -13.79 10.45
C ILE A 84 9.35 -13.64 11.50
N ALA A 85 9.76 -13.27 12.70
CA ALA A 85 8.84 -12.91 13.77
C ALA A 85 8.27 -11.52 13.52
N TYR A 86 6.99 -11.33 13.81
CA TYR A 86 6.41 -10.00 13.91
C TYR A 86 6.97 -9.33 15.19
N PRO A 87 7.61 -8.15 15.11
CA PRO A 87 7.96 -7.36 16.28
C PRO A 87 6.76 -7.12 17.20
N SER A 88 7.03 -6.81 18.46
CA SER A 88 5.96 -6.42 19.37
C SER A 88 5.33 -5.11 18.90
N ALA A 89 3.99 -5.09 18.79
CA ALA A 89 3.25 -3.86 18.52
C ALA A 89 3.49 -2.78 19.58
N PHE A 90 3.88 -3.18 20.80
CA PHE A 90 4.16 -2.26 21.93
C PHE A 90 5.54 -1.59 21.84
N LEU A 91 6.28 -1.80 20.75
CA LEU A 91 7.43 -0.97 20.39
C LEU A 91 7.00 0.36 19.75
N PHE A 92 5.75 0.50 19.32
CA PHE A 92 5.18 1.82 19.04
C PHE A 92 4.90 2.54 20.35
N THR A 93 5.37 3.79 20.45
CA THR A 93 5.36 4.62 21.66
C THR A 93 3.95 4.74 22.25
N ASP A 94 2.96 5.10 21.43
CA ASP A 94 1.59 5.36 21.91
C ASP A 94 0.65 4.15 21.79
N MET A 95 1.16 2.97 21.40
CA MET A 95 0.32 1.77 21.26
C MET A 95 -0.36 1.36 22.57
N LYS A 96 0.32 1.56 23.72
CA LYS A 96 -0.28 1.29 25.04
C LYS A 96 -1.50 2.17 25.30
N GLU A 97 -1.43 3.45 24.96
CA GLU A 97 -2.53 4.38 25.17
C GLU A 97 -3.67 4.13 24.18
N ALA A 98 -3.36 3.87 22.90
CA ALA A 98 -4.36 3.47 21.91
C ALA A 98 -5.14 2.22 22.32
N VAL A 99 -4.44 1.17 22.77
CA VAL A 99 -5.06 -0.07 23.28
C VAL A 99 -5.96 0.22 24.49
N LYS A 100 -5.53 1.08 25.40
CA LYS A 100 -6.31 1.49 26.58
C LYS A 100 -7.58 2.22 26.18
N LEU A 101 -7.50 3.20 25.29
CA LEU A 101 -8.66 3.95 24.79
C LEU A 101 -9.69 3.04 24.09
N ILE A 102 -9.23 2.15 23.21
CA ILE A 102 -10.10 1.20 22.51
C ILE A 102 -10.78 0.23 23.48
N ARG A 103 -10.05 -0.29 24.48
CA ARG A 103 -10.64 -1.16 25.51
C ARG A 103 -11.67 -0.42 26.36
N GLN A 104 -11.42 0.85 26.68
CA GLN A 104 -12.40 1.68 27.38
C GLN A 104 -13.66 1.92 26.53
N ALA A 105 -13.48 2.21 25.24
CA ALA A 105 -14.59 2.39 24.30
C ALA A 105 -15.43 1.11 24.19
N LEU A 106 -14.80 -0.06 24.08
CA LEU A 106 -15.48 -1.36 24.10
C LEU A 106 -16.27 -1.60 25.39
N ALA A 107 -15.65 -1.34 26.56
CA ALA A 107 -16.30 -1.52 27.86
C ALA A 107 -17.52 -0.60 28.05
N LYS A 108 -17.46 0.61 27.48
CA LYS A 108 -18.54 1.61 27.55
C LYS A 108 -19.56 1.48 26.43
N GLN A 109 -19.34 0.60 25.45
CA GLN A 109 -20.13 0.54 24.20
C GLN A 109 -20.18 1.92 23.50
N SER A 110 -19.05 2.62 23.53
CA SER A 110 -18.89 3.96 22.97
C SER A 110 -19.11 3.98 21.46
N LYS A 111 -19.54 5.12 20.93
CA LYS A 111 -19.69 5.36 19.51
C LYS A 111 -18.32 5.59 18.87
N ILE A 112 -17.92 4.67 18.00
CA ILE A 112 -16.60 4.69 17.34
C ILE A 112 -16.77 5.07 15.88
N LEU A 113 -15.96 6.02 15.42
CA LEU A 113 -15.87 6.42 14.02
C LEU A 113 -14.46 6.10 13.51
N ILE A 114 -14.38 5.42 12.37
CA ILE A 114 -13.15 5.20 11.62
C ILE A 114 -13.16 6.15 10.43
N PHE A 115 -12.12 6.98 10.32
CA PHE A 115 -11.91 7.88 9.21
C PHE A 115 -10.73 7.35 8.38
N GLY A 116 -10.96 6.86 7.18
CA GLY A 116 -9.93 6.26 6.34
C GLY A 116 -9.65 7.02 5.06
N ASP A 117 -8.64 6.60 4.30
CA ASP A 117 -8.42 7.12 2.94
C ASP A 117 -9.20 6.32 1.86
N TYR A 118 -9.36 6.93 0.67
CA TYR A 118 -10.15 6.40 -0.43
C TYR A 118 -9.44 5.36 -1.30
N ASP A 119 -8.14 5.14 -1.09
CA ASP A 119 -7.38 4.17 -1.84
C ASP A 119 -7.39 2.78 -1.19
N ALA A 120 -6.76 1.80 -1.84
CA ALA A 120 -6.80 0.42 -1.40
C ALA A 120 -6.15 0.22 -0.02
N ASP A 121 -5.17 1.03 0.38
CA ASP A 121 -4.58 0.95 1.70
C ASP A 121 -5.57 1.43 2.76
N GLY A 122 -6.02 2.68 2.67
CA GLY A 122 -7.05 3.25 3.56
C GLY A 122 -8.36 2.45 3.62
N LEU A 123 -8.84 1.94 2.47
CA LEU A 123 -10.04 1.09 2.40
C LEU A 123 -9.84 -0.24 3.11
N THR A 124 -8.68 -0.89 2.93
CA THR A 124 -8.40 -2.17 3.60
C THR A 124 -8.11 -1.99 5.09
N ALA A 125 -7.48 -0.89 5.50
CA ALA A 125 -7.29 -0.49 6.89
C ALA A 125 -8.63 -0.25 7.60
N THR A 126 -9.52 0.52 6.96
CA THR A 126 -10.88 0.75 7.46
C THR A 126 -11.62 -0.56 7.62
N ALA A 127 -11.66 -1.39 6.57
CA ALA A 127 -12.33 -2.68 6.61
C ALA A 127 -11.76 -3.61 7.70
N LEU A 128 -10.44 -3.61 7.89
CA LEU A 128 -9.77 -4.41 8.91
C LEU A 128 -10.25 -4.04 10.32
N LEU A 129 -10.24 -2.74 10.66
CA LEU A 129 -10.69 -2.28 11.97
C LEU A 129 -12.19 -2.44 12.17
N SER A 130 -13.03 -2.09 11.19
CA SER A 130 -14.48 -2.23 11.31
C SER A 130 -14.89 -3.69 11.54
N ARG A 131 -14.26 -4.63 10.82
CA ARG A 131 -14.52 -6.06 11.01
C ARG A 131 -14.07 -6.53 12.37
N TRP A 132 -12.93 -6.04 12.87
CA TRP A 132 -12.47 -6.34 14.23
C TRP A 132 -13.43 -5.82 15.30
N PHE A 133 -13.90 -4.58 15.20
CA PHE A 133 -14.91 -4.05 16.13
C PHE A 133 -16.23 -4.83 16.06
N LYS A 134 -16.68 -5.20 14.86
CA LYS A 134 -17.86 -6.04 14.66
C LYS A 134 -17.71 -7.40 15.37
N GLU A 135 -16.52 -8.03 15.29
CA GLU A 135 -16.21 -9.26 16.05
C GLU A 135 -16.26 -9.06 17.57
N LYS A 136 -16.01 -7.83 18.06
CA LYS A 136 -16.14 -7.46 19.48
C LYS A 136 -17.54 -6.98 19.86
N GLY A 137 -18.51 -7.09 18.95
CA GLY A 137 -19.91 -6.73 19.19
C GLY A 137 -20.20 -5.24 19.05
N LEU A 138 -19.30 -4.44 18.46
CA LEU A 138 -19.46 -3.00 18.31
C LEU A 138 -19.48 -2.62 16.83
N GLN A 139 -20.48 -1.85 16.40
CA GLN A 139 -20.54 -1.32 15.03
C GLN A 139 -19.81 0.03 14.95
N THR A 140 -19.00 0.22 13.92
CA THR A 140 -18.31 1.48 13.67
C THR A 140 -19.04 2.29 12.62
N ILE A 141 -18.95 3.62 12.72
CA ILE A 141 -19.23 4.51 11.59
C ILE A 141 -17.95 4.58 10.77
N ASN A 142 -18.04 4.36 9.46
CA ASN A 142 -16.89 4.45 8.59
C ASN A 142 -17.09 5.64 7.65
N LEU A 143 -16.17 6.59 7.70
CA LEU A 143 -16.12 7.72 6.77
C LEU A 143 -14.90 7.58 5.87
N ILE A 144 -15.13 7.66 4.57
CA ILE A 144 -14.10 7.70 3.54
C ILE A 144 -14.32 9.01 2.78
N PRO A 145 -13.31 9.91 2.69
CA PRO A 145 -13.45 11.17 1.98
C PRO A 145 -13.60 10.91 0.47
N ASP A 146 -14.30 11.82 -0.21
CA ASP A 146 -14.35 11.83 -1.66
C ASP A 146 -13.11 12.55 -2.20
N ARG A 147 -12.23 11.84 -2.91
CA ARG A 147 -11.01 12.41 -3.50
C ARG A 147 -11.27 13.67 -4.34
N LEU A 148 -12.41 13.73 -5.04
CA LEU A 148 -12.74 14.81 -5.98
C LEU A 148 -13.28 16.04 -5.25
N ARG A 149 -14.08 15.83 -4.20
CA ARG A 149 -14.74 16.90 -3.46
C ARG A 149 -13.90 17.40 -2.28
N ASP A 150 -13.36 16.47 -1.51
CA ASP A 150 -12.88 16.70 -0.15
C ASP A 150 -11.35 16.90 -0.07
N GLY A 151 -10.62 16.57 -1.14
CA GLY A 151 -9.16 16.59 -1.14
C GLY A 151 -8.56 15.37 -0.43
N TYR A 152 -7.34 15.51 0.11
CA TYR A 152 -6.64 14.45 0.84
C TYR A 152 -6.55 14.78 2.34
N GLY A 153 -6.72 13.76 3.18
CA GLY A 153 -6.61 13.88 4.63
C GLY A 153 -7.85 14.44 5.32
N LEU A 154 -7.69 14.80 6.60
CA LEU A 154 -8.75 15.38 7.41
C LEU A 154 -8.75 16.91 7.19
N THR A 155 -9.81 17.43 6.56
CA THR A 155 -10.03 18.87 6.36
C THR A 155 -11.03 19.43 7.38
N GLU A 156 -11.17 20.75 7.48
CA GLU A 156 -12.16 21.38 8.37
C GLU A 156 -13.60 20.88 8.13
N ASP A 157 -14.00 20.75 6.86
CA ASP A 157 -15.31 20.21 6.49
C ASP A 157 -15.48 18.75 6.95
N GLN A 158 -14.43 17.95 6.84
CA GLN A 158 -14.42 16.58 7.35
C GLN A 158 -14.48 16.53 8.88
N VAL A 159 -13.81 17.45 9.58
CA VAL A 159 -13.95 17.59 11.04
C VAL A 159 -15.40 17.89 11.43
N ASN A 160 -16.05 18.80 10.71
CA ASN A 160 -17.45 19.14 10.96
C ASN A 160 -18.37 17.94 10.70
N LEU A 161 -18.12 17.18 9.63
CA LEU A 161 -18.84 15.95 9.34
C LEU A 161 -18.63 14.89 10.43
N VAL A 162 -17.39 14.68 10.89
CA VAL A 162 -17.06 13.77 12.00
C VAL A 162 -17.81 14.19 13.27
N LYS A 163 -17.77 15.48 13.64
CA LYS A 163 -18.49 16.03 14.80
C LYS A 163 -20.00 15.83 14.70
N SER A 164 -20.59 15.95 13.51
CA SER A 164 -22.04 15.74 13.31
C SER A 164 -22.50 14.33 13.68
N HIS A 165 -21.60 13.35 13.63
CA HIS A 165 -21.86 11.98 14.06
C HIS A 165 -21.75 11.82 15.58
N ASN A 166 -21.28 12.81 16.34
CA ASN A 166 -21.07 12.75 17.80
C ASN A 166 -20.33 11.47 18.28
N PRO A 167 -19.18 11.09 17.70
CA PRO A 167 -18.42 9.94 18.17
C PRO A 167 -17.75 10.23 19.52
N ASP A 168 -17.57 9.19 20.34
CA ASP A 168 -16.76 9.26 21.55
C ASP A 168 -15.26 9.09 21.23
N LEU A 169 -14.97 8.29 20.18
CA LEU A 169 -13.63 7.95 19.73
C LEU A 169 -13.57 7.97 18.21
N VAL A 170 -12.60 8.69 17.66
CA VAL A 170 -12.23 8.68 16.25
C VAL A 170 -10.91 7.93 16.10
N ILE A 171 -10.84 7.04 15.11
CA ILE A 171 -9.59 6.38 14.71
C ILE A 171 -9.35 6.73 13.24
N THR A 172 -8.29 7.49 12.97
CA THR A 172 -7.88 7.70 11.58
C THR A 172 -7.05 6.50 11.11
N VAL A 173 -7.23 6.09 9.86
CA VAL A 173 -6.42 5.05 9.23
C VAL A 173 -5.86 5.59 7.92
N ASP A 174 -4.57 5.41 7.71
CA ASP A 174 -3.87 5.81 6.48
C ASP A 174 -3.93 7.33 6.19
N CYS A 175 -4.16 8.11 7.24
CA CYS A 175 -4.18 9.57 7.19
C CYS A 175 -4.10 10.17 8.60
N GLY A 176 -3.88 11.48 8.66
CA GLY A 176 -3.95 12.27 9.88
C GLY A 176 -2.61 12.74 10.45
N SER A 177 -1.47 12.24 9.94
CA SER A 177 -0.15 12.68 10.42
C SER A 177 0.13 14.16 10.18
N SER A 178 -0.41 14.72 9.10
CA SER A 178 -0.27 16.14 8.76
C SER A 178 -1.49 16.99 9.14
N SER A 179 -2.46 16.43 9.89
CA SER A 179 -3.74 17.08 10.22
C SER A 179 -3.78 17.58 11.68
N LEU A 180 -2.70 18.24 12.13
CA LEU A 180 -2.54 18.68 13.52
C LEU A 180 -3.71 19.56 14.00
N VAL A 181 -4.09 20.54 13.18
CA VAL A 181 -5.14 21.52 13.51
C VAL A 181 -6.50 20.83 13.63
N GLU A 182 -6.79 19.92 12.71
CA GLU A 182 -8.04 19.19 12.62
C GLU A 182 -8.18 18.16 13.75
N VAL A 183 -7.11 17.42 14.04
CA VAL A 183 -7.04 16.50 15.19
C VAL A 183 -7.26 17.26 16.49
N LYS A 184 -6.60 18.42 16.66
CA LYS A 184 -6.80 19.27 17.83
C LYS A 184 -8.24 19.75 17.94
N SER A 185 -8.86 20.17 16.84
CA SER A 185 -10.27 20.60 16.81
C SER A 185 -11.24 19.52 17.26
N LEU A 186 -10.95 18.24 16.97
CA LEU A 186 -11.73 17.11 17.49
C LEU A 186 -11.49 16.91 19.00
N GLU A 187 -10.23 16.89 19.45
CA GLU A 187 -9.87 16.73 20.87
C GLU A 187 -10.45 17.84 21.76
N ASP A 188 -10.38 19.10 21.32
CA ASP A 188 -10.92 20.26 22.03
C ASP A 188 -12.46 20.19 22.14
N SER A 189 -13.13 19.46 21.25
CA SER A 189 -14.57 19.17 21.33
C SER A 189 -14.93 18.00 22.24
N GLY A 190 -13.94 17.40 22.90
CA GLY A 190 -14.11 16.25 23.80
C GLY A 190 -14.09 14.89 23.11
N ILE A 191 -13.83 14.83 21.80
CA ILE A 191 -13.74 13.60 21.02
C ILE A 191 -12.31 13.08 21.11
N LYS A 192 -12.13 11.85 21.59
CA LYS A 192 -10.79 11.24 21.63
C LYS A 192 -10.36 10.82 20.23
N VAL A 193 -9.11 11.05 19.87
CA VAL A 193 -8.56 10.71 18.54
C VAL A 193 -7.35 9.78 18.68
N ILE A 194 -7.38 8.69 17.93
CA ILE A 194 -6.22 7.83 17.69
C ILE A 194 -5.83 8.00 16.22
N VAL A 195 -4.61 8.46 15.97
CA VAL A 195 -4.07 8.53 14.61
C VAL A 195 -3.30 7.24 14.31
N THR A 196 -3.65 6.56 13.22
CA THR A 196 -2.88 5.44 12.68
C THR A 196 -2.54 5.71 11.21
N ASP A 197 -1.26 5.90 10.93
CA ASP A 197 -0.81 6.42 9.64
C ASP A 197 0.66 6.02 9.43
N HIS A 198 1.18 6.23 8.22
CA HIS A 198 2.54 5.87 7.82
C HIS A 198 3.23 6.93 6.95
N HIS A 199 2.51 7.98 6.57
CA HIS A 199 3.06 9.12 5.83
C HIS A 199 4.10 9.89 6.65
N THR A 200 5.05 10.52 5.97
CA THR A 200 5.97 11.47 6.60
C THR A 200 5.22 12.73 7.01
N ALA A 201 5.38 13.16 8.26
CA ALA A 201 4.89 14.44 8.75
C ALA A 201 6.01 15.48 8.72
N ASP A 202 5.66 16.75 8.49
CA ASP A 202 6.61 17.86 8.53
C ASP A 202 7.05 18.23 9.96
N SER A 203 6.34 17.71 10.97
CA SER A 203 6.58 17.95 12.40
C SER A 203 6.23 16.70 13.20
N ASP A 204 6.97 16.44 14.27
CA ASP A 204 6.64 15.39 15.26
C ASP A 204 5.58 15.83 16.29
N GLU A 205 5.16 17.10 16.25
CA GLU A 205 4.10 17.58 17.13
C GLU A 205 2.75 16.97 16.73
N HIS A 206 2.06 16.37 17.70
CA HIS A 206 0.70 15.87 17.53
C HIS A 206 -0.13 16.18 18.78
N THR A 207 -1.45 16.31 18.58
CA THR A 207 -2.43 16.55 19.65
C THR A 207 -3.35 15.36 19.88
N ALA A 208 -3.14 14.25 19.15
CA ALA A 208 -3.97 13.06 19.28
C ALA A 208 -3.79 12.42 20.66
N SER A 209 -4.86 11.84 21.20
CA SER A 209 -4.78 11.03 22.42
C SER A 209 -3.89 9.79 22.26
N ALA A 210 -3.66 9.31 21.04
CA ALA A 210 -2.57 8.41 20.70
C ALA A 210 -2.15 8.58 19.24
N PHE A 211 -0.85 8.57 18.97
CA PHE A 211 -0.31 8.75 17.62
C PHE A 211 0.62 7.59 17.26
N ILE A 212 0.17 6.76 16.30
CA ILE A 212 0.87 5.56 15.85
C ILE A 212 1.31 5.77 14.41
N ASN A 213 2.59 6.10 14.23
CA ASN A 213 3.18 6.23 12.91
C ASN A 213 4.62 5.69 12.94
N PRO A 214 4.98 4.70 12.10
CA PRO A 214 6.34 4.15 12.08
C PRO A 214 7.39 5.20 11.71
N GLN A 215 7.04 6.24 10.94
CA GLN A 215 7.96 7.31 10.53
C GLN A 215 8.26 8.33 11.63
N ARG A 216 7.51 8.34 12.74
CA ARG A 216 7.71 9.27 13.87
C ARG A 216 9.17 9.28 14.34
N GLU A 217 9.72 10.47 14.61
CA GLU A 217 11.07 10.60 15.15
C GLU A 217 11.16 9.95 16.53
N GLY A 218 12.25 9.23 16.79
CA GLY A 218 12.48 8.54 18.06
C GLY A 218 11.61 7.30 18.29
N GLU A 219 10.86 6.83 17.29
CA GLU A 219 10.04 5.61 17.41
C GLU A 219 10.91 4.34 17.49
N ASP A 220 10.69 3.53 18.53
CA ASP A 220 11.41 2.26 18.78
C ASP A 220 10.97 1.12 17.83
N PHE A 221 9.86 1.29 17.14
CA PHE A 221 9.32 0.29 16.23
C PHE A 221 10.25 0.10 15.00
N PRO A 222 10.69 -1.13 14.70
CA PRO A 222 11.84 -1.33 13.80
C PRO A 222 11.49 -1.30 12.30
N LEU A 223 10.22 -1.11 11.92
CA LEU A 223 9.79 -1.16 10.52
C LEU A 223 9.20 0.19 10.09
N LYS A 224 10.02 1.00 9.43
CA LYS A 224 9.61 2.31 8.90
C LYS A 224 8.65 2.19 7.71
N GLY A 225 8.87 1.22 6.81
CA GLY A 225 8.07 1.03 5.59
C GLY A 225 6.80 0.21 5.77
N LEU A 226 6.01 0.42 6.82
CA LEU A 226 4.65 -0.14 6.86
C LEU A 226 3.70 0.74 6.03
N ALA A 227 2.66 0.11 5.50
CA ALA A 227 1.46 0.76 4.97
C ALA A 227 0.49 1.13 6.11
N GLY A 228 -0.47 2.01 5.87
CA GLY A 228 -1.54 2.37 6.81
C GLY A 228 -2.31 1.14 7.33
N VAL A 229 -2.69 0.20 6.46
CA VAL A 229 -3.29 -1.09 6.85
C VAL A 229 -2.34 -1.94 7.68
N GLY A 230 -1.02 -1.80 7.46
CA GLY A 230 0.01 -2.44 8.26
C GLY A 230 -0.03 -1.94 9.70
N VAL A 231 -0.14 -0.64 9.90
CA VAL A 231 -0.30 -0.03 11.23
C VAL A 231 -1.61 -0.48 11.90
N ALA A 232 -2.72 -0.46 11.16
CA ALA A 232 -4.02 -0.95 11.65
C ALA A 232 -3.96 -2.45 12.03
N TYR A 233 -3.23 -3.27 11.27
CA TYR A 233 -3.00 -4.67 11.60
C TYR A 233 -2.21 -4.83 12.91
N TYR A 234 -1.17 -4.02 13.13
CA TYR A 234 -0.43 -4.01 14.39
C TYR A 234 -1.28 -3.55 15.58
N LEU A 235 -2.18 -2.59 15.40
CA LEU A 235 -3.13 -2.18 16.42
C LEU A 235 -4.04 -3.35 16.84
N VAL A 236 -4.62 -4.08 15.87
CA VAL A 236 -5.41 -5.30 16.16
C VAL A 236 -4.56 -6.38 16.84
N ARG A 237 -3.29 -6.54 16.44
CA ARG A 237 -2.36 -7.47 17.11
C ARG A 237 -2.11 -7.07 18.56
N ALA A 238 -1.99 -5.78 18.87
CA ALA A 238 -1.81 -5.30 20.24
C ALA A 238 -3.05 -5.55 21.11
N LEU A 239 -4.25 -5.46 20.53
CA LEU A 239 -5.52 -5.63 21.21
C LEU A 239 -5.81 -7.10 21.56
N ASP A 240 -5.60 -8.01 20.63
CA ASP A 240 -5.98 -9.43 20.72
C ASP A 240 -4.80 -10.42 20.87
N TYR A 241 -3.55 -9.94 20.79
CA TYR A 241 -2.32 -10.75 20.89
C TYR A 241 -2.33 -12.11 20.17
N PRO A 242 -2.69 -12.18 18.88
CA PRO A 242 -2.61 -13.44 18.18
C PRO A 242 -1.14 -13.72 17.81
N GLN A 243 -0.55 -14.75 18.45
CA GLN A 243 0.75 -15.32 18.05
C GLN A 243 0.69 -15.89 16.62
N ASP A 244 -0.47 -16.42 16.23
CA ASP A 244 -0.74 -16.93 14.89
C ASP A 244 -1.47 -15.87 14.03
N PRO A 245 -1.15 -15.70 12.74
CA PRO A 245 -1.85 -14.77 11.87
C PRO A 245 -3.34 -15.12 11.77
N LYS A 246 -4.23 -14.14 12.00
CA LYS A 246 -5.66 -14.25 11.64
C LYS A 246 -5.78 -14.11 10.12
N PRO A 247 -6.17 -15.16 9.37
CA PRO A 247 -6.11 -15.16 7.90
C PRO A 247 -6.79 -13.99 7.22
N LEU A 248 -7.98 -13.61 7.69
CA LEU A 248 -8.79 -12.53 7.11
C LEU A 248 -8.05 -11.18 7.19
N TYR A 249 -7.63 -10.78 8.39
CA TYR A 249 -6.91 -9.51 8.61
C TYR A 249 -5.55 -9.49 7.93
N THR A 250 -4.87 -10.63 7.93
CA THR A 250 -3.59 -10.80 7.23
C THR A 250 -3.77 -10.60 5.72
N THR A 251 -4.88 -11.06 5.15
CA THR A 251 -5.19 -10.86 3.73
C THR A 251 -5.47 -9.39 3.41
N LEU A 252 -6.29 -8.71 4.21
CA LEU A 252 -6.56 -7.28 4.05
C LEU A 252 -5.26 -6.46 4.14
N ALA A 253 -4.45 -6.73 5.17
CA ALA A 253 -3.19 -6.04 5.38
C ALA A 253 -2.18 -6.27 4.25
N ALA A 254 -2.09 -7.49 3.72
CA ALA A 254 -1.25 -7.75 2.55
C ALA A 254 -1.74 -7.02 1.29
N ILE A 255 -3.06 -6.86 1.10
CA ILE A 255 -3.60 -6.17 -0.07
C ILE A 255 -3.23 -4.70 -0.03
N GLY A 256 -3.50 -3.98 1.06
CA GLY A 256 -3.12 -2.57 1.19
C GLY A 256 -1.60 -2.37 1.13
N THR A 257 -0.83 -3.21 1.85
CA THR A 257 0.66 -3.15 1.82
C THR A 257 1.22 -3.27 0.41
N VAL A 258 0.68 -4.18 -0.41
CA VAL A 258 1.12 -4.31 -1.80
C VAL A 258 0.61 -3.13 -2.63
N ALA A 259 -0.67 -2.76 -2.49
CA ALA A 259 -1.28 -1.68 -3.27
C ALA A 259 -0.54 -0.35 -3.10
N ASP A 260 -0.03 -0.09 -1.90
CA ASP A 260 0.75 1.10 -1.56
C ASP A 260 2.26 0.95 -1.84
N VAL A 261 2.63 -0.10 -2.59
CA VAL A 261 3.99 -0.29 -3.12
C VAL A 261 5.06 -0.36 -2.02
N MET A 262 4.68 -0.82 -0.82
CA MET A 262 5.62 -0.93 0.28
C MET A 262 6.72 -1.96 -0.01
N PRO A 263 7.97 -1.72 0.44
CA PRO A 263 9.06 -2.67 0.25
C PRO A 263 8.70 -4.05 0.81
N LEU A 264 8.67 -5.07 -0.07
CA LEU A 264 8.38 -6.45 0.32
C LEU A 264 9.63 -7.16 0.88
N ARG A 265 10.16 -6.61 1.97
CA ARG A 265 11.24 -7.18 2.81
C ARG A 265 10.73 -7.41 4.24
N GLY A 266 11.49 -8.14 5.05
CA GLY A 266 11.17 -8.35 6.46
C GLY A 266 9.72 -8.78 6.70
N VAL A 267 9.06 -8.05 7.60
CA VAL A 267 7.66 -8.31 7.96
C VAL A 267 6.68 -8.10 6.81
N ASN A 268 6.85 -7.11 5.94
CA ASN A 268 5.95 -6.94 4.80
C ASN A 268 5.98 -8.16 3.88
N ARG A 269 7.19 -8.71 3.65
CA ARG A 269 7.35 -9.96 2.89
C ARG A 269 6.63 -11.12 3.58
N ARG A 270 6.83 -11.26 4.89
CA ARG A 270 6.17 -12.29 5.72
C ARG A 270 4.65 -12.17 5.64
N LEU A 271 4.11 -10.97 5.80
CA LEU A 271 2.68 -10.65 5.72
C LEU A 271 2.07 -11.07 4.38
N VAL A 272 2.71 -10.68 3.27
CA VAL A 272 2.23 -11.03 1.93
C VAL A 272 2.31 -12.54 1.67
N VAL A 273 3.38 -13.20 2.13
CA VAL A 273 3.51 -14.67 2.02
C VAL A 273 2.43 -15.38 2.84
N ASP A 274 2.14 -14.91 4.05
CA ASP A 274 1.04 -15.45 4.86
C ASP A 274 -0.30 -15.30 4.12
N ALA A 275 -0.60 -14.12 3.59
CA ALA A 275 -1.83 -13.89 2.83
C ALA A 275 -1.97 -14.81 1.60
N ILE A 276 -0.89 -15.03 0.85
CA ILE A 276 -0.87 -15.98 -0.26
C ILE A 276 -1.20 -17.40 0.24
N CYS A 277 -0.59 -17.81 1.35
CA CYS A 277 -0.82 -19.14 1.93
C CYS A 277 -2.24 -19.32 2.49
N TYR A 278 -2.88 -18.23 2.89
CA TYR A 278 -4.22 -18.23 3.47
C TYR A 278 -5.30 -17.63 2.57
N CYS A 279 -5.05 -17.50 1.26
CA CYS A 279 -5.99 -16.88 0.32
C CYS A 279 -7.38 -17.57 0.29
N ASP A 280 -7.46 -18.87 0.61
CA ASP A 280 -8.72 -19.61 0.76
C ASP A 280 -9.60 -19.08 1.92
N TYR A 281 -9.03 -18.30 2.84
CA TYR A 281 -9.69 -17.65 3.97
C TYR A 281 -9.83 -16.14 3.80
N ALA A 282 -9.56 -15.61 2.60
CA ALA A 282 -9.79 -14.22 2.27
C ALA A 282 -11.27 -13.82 2.52
N PRO A 283 -11.56 -12.52 2.75
CA PRO A 283 -12.91 -12.00 2.80
C PRO A 283 -13.75 -12.43 1.59
N VAL A 284 -15.07 -12.61 1.78
CA VAL A 284 -15.98 -13.07 0.72
C VAL A 284 -15.92 -12.14 -0.50
N GLY A 285 -15.91 -10.82 -0.28
CA GLY A 285 -15.73 -9.84 -1.34
C GLY A 285 -14.43 -9.97 -2.13
N ILE A 286 -13.29 -10.20 -1.45
CA ILE A 286 -12.00 -10.43 -2.12
C ILE A 286 -12.02 -11.71 -2.95
N LYS A 287 -12.70 -12.77 -2.48
CA LYS A 287 -12.87 -14.00 -3.25
C LYS A 287 -13.73 -13.77 -4.50
N ALA A 288 -14.84 -13.04 -4.37
CA ALA A 288 -15.70 -12.69 -5.50
C ALA A 288 -14.93 -11.88 -6.57
N LEU A 289 -14.22 -10.83 -6.14
CA LEU A 289 -13.37 -10.02 -7.03
C LEU A 289 -12.27 -10.85 -7.69
N THR A 290 -11.60 -11.70 -6.92
CA THR A 290 -10.59 -12.62 -7.43
C THR A 290 -11.16 -13.56 -8.49
N ASN A 291 -12.37 -14.10 -8.30
CA ASN A 291 -13.01 -15.00 -9.25
C ASN A 291 -13.34 -14.31 -10.59
N ILE A 292 -13.84 -13.07 -10.56
CA ILE A 292 -14.11 -12.28 -11.76
C ILE A 292 -12.81 -11.97 -12.52
N CYS A 293 -11.74 -11.67 -11.79
CA CYS A 293 -10.43 -11.38 -12.37
C CYS A 293 -9.74 -12.61 -12.97
N ARG A 294 -9.98 -13.81 -12.41
CA ARG A 294 -9.27 -15.05 -12.75
C ARG A 294 -9.73 -15.75 -14.02
N LYS A 295 -9.99 -15.00 -15.10
CA LYS A 295 -10.30 -15.57 -16.43
C LYS A 295 -9.18 -16.52 -16.94
N ASN A 296 -7.95 -16.42 -16.41
CA ASN A 296 -6.78 -17.18 -16.86
C ASN A 296 -6.12 -18.12 -15.81
N LYS A 297 -6.81 -18.53 -14.74
CA LYS A 297 -6.24 -19.38 -13.66
C LYS A 297 -4.98 -18.80 -12.97
N GLU A 298 -4.84 -17.47 -12.93
CA GLU A 298 -3.70 -16.83 -12.26
C GLU A 298 -3.66 -17.14 -10.76
N GLU A 299 -2.46 -17.48 -10.27
CA GLU A 299 -2.21 -17.72 -8.85
C GLU A 299 -2.33 -16.42 -8.04
N PHE A 300 -2.89 -16.51 -6.83
CA PHE A 300 -2.85 -15.38 -5.89
C PHE A 300 -1.38 -15.10 -5.55
N SER A 301 -0.89 -13.92 -5.91
CA SER A 301 0.51 -13.53 -5.77
C SER A 301 0.61 -12.03 -5.52
N ALA A 302 1.77 -11.54 -5.08
CA ALA A 302 2.01 -10.11 -4.94
C ALA A 302 1.74 -9.35 -6.25
N SER A 303 2.17 -9.91 -7.39
CA SER A 303 1.89 -9.32 -8.71
C SER A 303 0.40 -9.31 -9.05
N PHE A 304 -0.34 -10.36 -8.70
CA PHE A 304 -1.80 -10.38 -8.89
C PHE A 304 -2.48 -9.31 -8.02
N ILE A 305 -2.05 -9.14 -6.77
CA ILE A 305 -2.57 -8.07 -5.92
C ILE A 305 -2.27 -6.71 -6.56
N GLN A 306 -1.01 -6.45 -6.93
CA GLN A 306 -0.54 -5.17 -7.46
C GLN A 306 -1.25 -4.75 -8.76
N PHE A 307 -1.34 -5.67 -9.72
CA PHE A 307 -1.74 -5.34 -11.09
C PHE A 307 -3.19 -5.70 -11.40
N THR A 308 -3.86 -6.46 -10.53
CA THR A 308 -5.21 -6.96 -10.78
C THR A 308 -6.20 -6.53 -9.71
N LEU A 309 -5.91 -6.76 -8.42
CA LEU A 309 -6.85 -6.40 -7.33
C LEU A 309 -6.79 -4.93 -6.96
N ALA A 310 -5.61 -4.40 -6.64
CA ALA A 310 -5.42 -3.02 -6.21
C ALA A 310 -5.99 -2.00 -7.20
N PRO A 311 -5.81 -2.14 -8.54
CA PRO A 311 -6.40 -1.20 -9.50
C PRO A 311 -7.93 -1.16 -9.48
N ARG A 312 -8.59 -2.27 -9.13
CA ARG A 312 -10.06 -2.33 -9.05
C ARG A 312 -10.61 -1.68 -7.79
N LEU A 313 -9.92 -1.87 -6.66
CA LEU A 313 -10.24 -1.16 -5.43
C LEU A 313 -10.02 0.35 -5.62
N ASN A 314 -8.87 0.74 -6.18
CA ASN A 314 -8.52 2.15 -6.42
C ASN A 314 -9.41 2.83 -7.47
N ALA A 315 -9.93 2.08 -8.45
CA ALA A 315 -10.84 2.65 -9.44
C ALA A 315 -12.10 3.24 -8.80
N ALA A 316 -12.57 2.65 -7.69
CA ALA A 316 -13.74 3.13 -6.97
C ALA A 316 -13.47 4.52 -6.37
N GLY A 317 -12.36 4.70 -5.65
CA GLY A 317 -11.98 6.01 -5.09
C GLY A 317 -11.70 7.07 -6.16
N ARG A 318 -11.08 6.68 -7.29
CA ARG A 318 -10.80 7.61 -8.40
C ARG A 318 -12.04 8.11 -9.14
N LEU A 319 -13.13 7.34 -9.09
CA LEU A 319 -14.41 7.65 -9.74
C LEU A 319 -15.52 7.99 -8.74
N GLY A 320 -15.16 8.42 -7.51
CA GLY A 320 -16.11 8.93 -6.51
C GLY A 320 -17.06 7.88 -5.91
N GLN A 321 -16.69 6.59 -5.93
CA GLN A 321 -17.52 5.47 -5.47
C GLN A 321 -16.75 4.56 -4.51
N ALA A 322 -15.95 5.15 -3.60
CA ALA A 322 -15.14 4.41 -2.63
C ALA A 322 -15.99 3.52 -1.68
N ASP A 323 -17.24 3.90 -1.45
CA ASP A 323 -18.24 3.15 -0.69
C ASP A 323 -18.50 1.75 -1.28
N VAL A 324 -18.47 1.60 -2.60
CA VAL A 324 -18.61 0.30 -3.29
C VAL A 324 -17.46 -0.63 -2.90
N ALA A 325 -16.22 -0.12 -2.91
CA ALA A 325 -15.05 -0.89 -2.55
C ALA A 325 -15.06 -1.26 -1.06
N LEU A 326 -15.39 -0.30 -0.18
CA LEU A 326 -15.50 -0.58 1.25
C LEU A 326 -16.60 -1.62 1.54
N SER A 327 -17.76 -1.50 0.90
CA SER A 327 -18.87 -2.45 1.05
C SER A 327 -18.48 -3.85 0.62
N LEU A 328 -17.71 -3.99 -0.48
CA LEU A 328 -17.16 -5.27 -0.91
C LEU A 328 -16.26 -5.88 0.18
N LEU A 329 -15.40 -5.07 0.81
CA LEU A 329 -14.48 -5.54 1.84
C LEU A 329 -15.20 -5.91 3.15
N LEU A 330 -16.36 -5.31 3.43
CA LEU A 330 -17.14 -5.51 4.66
C LEU A 330 -18.21 -6.60 4.56
N THR A 331 -18.75 -6.88 3.37
CA THR A 331 -19.83 -7.87 3.22
C THR A 331 -19.37 -9.29 3.55
N ASP A 332 -20.32 -10.07 4.07
CA ASP A 332 -20.24 -11.51 4.30
C ASP A 332 -21.21 -12.29 3.39
N ASP A 333 -22.05 -11.59 2.61
CA ASP A 333 -23.01 -12.17 1.69
C ASP A 333 -22.37 -12.43 0.32
N VAL A 334 -22.44 -13.68 -0.15
CA VAL A 334 -21.81 -14.12 -1.41
C VAL A 334 -22.47 -13.47 -2.63
N SER A 335 -23.77 -13.26 -2.60
CA SER A 335 -24.54 -12.68 -3.71
C SER A 335 -24.25 -11.19 -3.81
N GLU A 336 -24.30 -10.48 -2.67
CA GLU A 336 -23.92 -9.07 -2.59
C GLU A 336 -22.46 -8.86 -3.03
N ALA A 337 -21.54 -9.70 -2.55
CA ALA A 337 -20.13 -9.68 -2.94
C ALA A 337 -19.94 -9.82 -4.45
N SER A 338 -20.74 -10.69 -5.12
CA SER A 338 -20.68 -10.84 -6.58
C SER A 338 -21.08 -9.56 -7.30
N VAL A 339 -22.19 -8.94 -6.89
CA VAL A 339 -22.71 -7.69 -7.49
C VAL A 339 -21.71 -6.55 -7.31
N LEU A 340 -21.18 -6.39 -6.09
CA LEU A 340 -20.17 -5.36 -5.79
C LEU A 340 -18.88 -5.58 -6.58
N ALA A 341 -18.45 -6.84 -6.72
CA ALA A 341 -17.24 -7.16 -7.47
C ALA A 341 -17.39 -6.91 -8.98
N ASP A 342 -18.56 -7.21 -9.56
CA ASP A 342 -18.87 -6.85 -10.96
C ASP A 342 -18.89 -5.32 -11.16
N ARG A 343 -19.42 -4.58 -10.18
CA ARG A 343 -19.38 -3.11 -10.20
C ARG A 343 -17.95 -2.58 -10.15
N LEU A 344 -17.08 -3.10 -9.29
CA LEU A 344 -15.67 -2.70 -9.26
C LEU A 344 -14.92 -3.04 -10.54
N ASP A 345 -15.19 -4.19 -11.18
CA ASP A 345 -14.58 -4.53 -12.47
C ASP A 345 -15.01 -3.53 -13.56
N SER A 346 -16.29 -3.17 -13.57
CA SER A 346 -16.85 -2.16 -14.48
C SER A 346 -16.20 -0.79 -14.26
N LEU A 347 -16.13 -0.32 -13.01
CA LEU A 347 -15.47 0.95 -12.67
C LEU A 347 -14.00 0.98 -13.08
N ASN A 348 -13.29 -0.14 -12.92
CA ASN A 348 -11.91 -0.23 -13.40
C ASN A 348 -11.83 -0.16 -14.93
N ASN A 349 -12.75 -0.77 -15.66
CA ASN A 349 -12.80 -0.68 -17.12
C ASN A 349 -13.12 0.75 -17.58
N ASP A 350 -14.10 1.41 -16.95
CA ASP A 350 -14.45 2.82 -17.21
C ASP A 350 -13.23 3.73 -16.98
N ARG A 351 -12.54 3.54 -15.85
CA ARG A 351 -11.31 4.28 -15.53
C ARG A 351 -10.21 4.04 -16.56
N ARG A 352 -10.04 2.80 -17.08
CA ARG A 352 -9.05 2.49 -18.14
C ARG A 352 -9.37 3.19 -19.45
N GLU A 353 -10.63 3.20 -19.85
CA GLU A 353 -11.05 3.85 -21.10
C GLU A 353 -10.91 5.37 -21.00
N LEU A 354 -11.28 5.95 -19.85
CA LEU A 354 -11.09 7.38 -19.60
C LEU A 354 -9.60 7.77 -19.60
N GLU A 355 -8.76 6.98 -18.93
CA GLU A 355 -7.31 7.17 -18.93
C GLU A 355 -6.73 7.11 -20.35
N LYS A 356 -7.07 6.09 -21.15
CA LYS A 356 -6.59 5.98 -22.54
C LYS A 356 -6.97 7.19 -23.38
N LYS A 357 -8.18 7.73 -23.20
CA LYS A 357 -8.65 8.91 -23.92
C LYS A 357 -7.84 10.14 -23.52
N GLN A 358 -7.71 10.39 -22.21
CA GLN A 358 -7.06 11.60 -21.68
C GLN A 358 -5.55 11.60 -21.92
N ILE A 359 -4.90 10.42 -21.92
CA ILE A 359 -3.49 10.30 -22.30
C ILE A 359 -3.28 10.74 -23.75
N ARG A 360 -4.12 10.29 -24.69
CA ARG A 360 -3.99 10.71 -26.10
C ARG A 360 -4.14 12.22 -26.25
N GLN A 361 -5.11 12.81 -25.55
CA GLN A 361 -5.32 14.26 -25.56
C GLN A 361 -4.09 15.00 -25.00
N ALA A 362 -3.51 14.51 -23.89
CA ALA A 362 -2.32 15.10 -23.30
C ALA A 362 -1.07 14.95 -24.18
N ASP A 363 -0.87 13.77 -24.79
CA ASP A 363 0.22 13.53 -25.76
C ASP A 363 0.09 14.48 -26.97
N GLU A 364 -1.10 14.62 -27.55
CA GLU A 364 -1.37 15.53 -28.68
C GLU A 364 -1.07 17.00 -28.32
N GLN A 365 -1.36 17.42 -27.08
CA GLN A 365 -1.04 18.76 -26.58
C GLN A 365 0.47 18.96 -26.46
N VAL A 366 1.17 18.02 -25.82
CA VAL A 366 2.63 18.07 -25.65
C VAL A 366 3.33 18.10 -27.02
N GLU A 367 2.91 17.24 -27.95
CA GLU A 367 3.51 17.17 -29.29
C GLU A 367 3.27 18.42 -30.15
N SER A 368 2.16 19.14 -29.93
CA SER A 368 1.82 20.33 -30.71
C SER A 368 2.32 21.64 -30.11
N GLU A 369 2.45 21.71 -28.79
CA GLU A 369 2.74 22.96 -28.06
C GLU A 369 4.13 22.98 -27.41
N SER A 370 4.70 21.82 -27.06
CA SER A 370 6.02 21.77 -26.40
C SER A 370 7.17 21.72 -27.40
N ILE A 371 8.21 22.48 -27.12
CA ILE A 371 9.50 22.39 -27.80
C ILE A 371 10.38 21.54 -26.88
N LEU A 372 10.33 20.22 -27.04
CA LEU A 372 10.96 19.24 -26.14
C LEU A 372 12.46 19.47 -25.86
N ASP A 373 13.18 20.13 -26.77
CA ASP A 373 14.60 20.47 -26.60
C ASP A 373 14.85 21.74 -25.75
N GLN A 374 13.81 22.53 -25.46
CA GLN A 374 13.89 23.79 -24.70
C GLN A 374 13.10 23.73 -23.39
N ASP A 375 12.00 22.99 -23.39
CA ASP A 375 11.11 22.89 -22.23
C ASP A 375 11.71 22.03 -21.13
N ARG A 376 11.52 22.46 -19.88
CA ARG A 376 12.02 21.77 -18.69
C ARG A 376 10.93 21.09 -17.88
N ILE A 377 9.68 21.42 -18.17
CA ILE A 377 8.48 20.90 -17.51
C ILE A 377 7.38 20.82 -18.58
N LEU A 378 6.71 19.68 -18.66
CA LEU A 378 5.52 19.52 -19.48
C LEU A 378 4.29 19.97 -18.71
N ILE A 379 3.43 20.75 -19.36
CA ILE A 379 2.15 21.14 -18.79
C ILE A 379 1.05 20.79 -19.78
N ALA A 380 0.12 19.94 -19.37
CA ALA A 380 -1.07 19.60 -20.14
C ALA A 380 -2.31 20.07 -19.37
N VAL A 381 -3.23 20.76 -20.04
CA VAL A 381 -4.40 21.39 -19.43
C VAL A 381 -5.61 21.17 -20.31
N ASP A 382 -6.67 20.57 -19.77
CA ASP A 382 -7.91 20.35 -20.51
C ASP A 382 -9.11 20.28 -19.55
N GLU A 383 -10.22 20.94 -19.90
CA GLU A 383 -11.48 20.92 -19.14
C GLU A 383 -12.08 19.50 -19.04
N SER A 384 -11.75 18.61 -19.98
CA SER A 384 -12.20 17.22 -20.00
C SER A 384 -11.33 16.28 -19.16
N PHE A 385 -10.22 16.76 -18.60
CA PHE A 385 -9.41 15.95 -17.69
C PHE A 385 -10.15 15.68 -16.40
N HIS A 386 -10.12 14.41 -15.97
CA HIS A 386 -10.84 13.98 -14.78
C HIS A 386 -9.89 14.07 -13.58
N PRO A 387 -10.24 14.79 -12.49
CA PRO A 387 -9.32 15.03 -11.38
C PRO A 387 -8.74 13.73 -10.77
N GLY A 388 -9.55 12.67 -10.67
CA GLY A 388 -9.12 11.35 -10.20
C GLY A 388 -8.08 10.60 -11.06
N ILE A 389 -7.80 11.09 -12.28
CA ILE A 389 -6.87 10.47 -13.25
C ILE A 389 -5.61 11.32 -13.46
N LEU A 390 -5.63 12.62 -13.13
CA LEU A 390 -4.50 13.54 -13.36
C LEU A 390 -3.14 12.99 -12.91
N GLY A 391 -3.06 12.38 -11.72
CA GLY A 391 -1.80 11.80 -11.23
C GLY A 391 -1.26 10.63 -12.07
N ILE A 392 -2.13 9.89 -12.76
CA ILE A 392 -1.72 8.84 -13.71
C ILE A 392 -1.21 9.49 -15.00
N LEU A 393 -1.90 10.54 -15.50
CA LEU A 393 -1.47 11.28 -16.69
C LEU A 393 -0.09 11.88 -16.47
N SER A 394 0.09 12.63 -15.39
CA SER A 394 1.37 13.29 -15.09
C SER A 394 2.50 12.28 -14.92
N ALA A 395 2.26 11.14 -14.27
CA ALA A 395 3.29 10.11 -14.08
C ALA A 395 3.70 9.49 -15.42
N ARG A 396 2.73 9.25 -16.31
CA ARG A 396 3.01 8.69 -17.63
C ARG A 396 3.73 9.68 -18.53
N LEU A 397 3.29 10.94 -18.59
CA LEU A 397 3.99 11.97 -19.36
C LEU A 397 5.43 12.12 -18.85
N ALA A 398 5.62 12.14 -17.53
CA ALA A 398 6.95 12.27 -16.96
C ALA A 398 7.88 11.11 -17.33
N ASP A 399 7.37 9.88 -17.32
CA ASP A 399 8.15 8.69 -17.72
C ASP A 399 8.40 8.63 -19.24
N GLN A 400 7.37 8.95 -20.05
CA GLN A 400 7.42 8.88 -21.52
C GLN A 400 8.39 9.92 -22.12
N TYR A 401 8.36 11.15 -21.61
CA TYR A 401 9.21 12.25 -22.10
C TYR A 401 10.46 12.47 -21.22
N GLN A 402 10.63 11.68 -20.16
CA GLN A 402 11.79 11.73 -19.25
C GLN A 402 12.03 13.12 -18.64
N MET A 403 10.97 13.82 -18.25
CA MET A 403 11.01 15.16 -17.67
C MET A 403 9.84 15.40 -16.71
N PRO A 404 9.91 16.39 -15.79
CA PRO A 404 8.78 16.75 -14.95
C PRO A 404 7.51 17.05 -15.76
N ALA A 405 6.35 16.62 -15.27
CA ALA A 405 5.07 16.85 -15.93
C ALA A 405 3.97 17.25 -14.94
N ILE A 406 3.12 18.19 -15.36
CA ILE A 406 1.96 18.70 -14.63
C ILE A 406 0.73 18.53 -15.52
N CYS A 407 -0.31 17.89 -14.99
CA CYS A 407 -1.62 17.82 -15.66
C CYS A 407 -2.65 18.55 -14.83
N LEU A 408 -3.41 19.45 -15.46
CA LEU A 408 -4.42 20.28 -14.81
C LEU A 408 -5.80 20.01 -15.40
N ALA A 409 -6.78 19.74 -14.55
CA ALA A 409 -8.20 19.83 -14.87
C ALA A 409 -8.70 21.23 -14.50
N VAL A 410 -9.65 21.75 -15.29
CA VAL A 410 -10.26 23.06 -15.07
C VAL A 410 -11.68 22.86 -14.57
N GLU A 411 -11.96 23.34 -13.36
CA GLU A 411 -13.32 23.41 -12.79
C GLU A 411 -13.65 24.87 -12.51
N GLU A 412 -14.49 25.48 -13.36
CA GLU A 412 -14.79 26.92 -13.34
C GLU A 412 -13.51 27.77 -13.47
N ASP A 413 -13.16 28.56 -12.45
CA ASP A 413 -11.94 29.38 -12.40
C ASP A 413 -10.79 28.70 -11.60
N ILE A 414 -10.96 27.44 -11.19
CA ILE A 414 -10.00 26.70 -10.36
C ILE A 414 -9.31 25.62 -11.18
N TYR A 415 -7.98 25.68 -11.22
CA TYR A 415 -7.14 24.63 -11.79
C TYR A 415 -6.77 23.63 -10.70
N ARG A 416 -7.19 22.39 -10.87
CA ARG A 416 -6.82 21.28 -9.98
C ARG A 416 -5.85 20.38 -10.70
N GLY A 417 -4.73 20.10 -10.06
CA GLY A 417 -3.57 19.54 -10.74
C GLY A 417 -2.95 18.33 -10.06
N SER A 418 -2.20 17.55 -10.85
CA SER A 418 -1.18 16.67 -10.32
C SER A 418 0.16 16.97 -10.98
N ALA A 419 1.23 16.86 -10.20
CA ALA A 419 2.60 17.06 -10.65
C ALA A 419 3.39 15.79 -10.36
N ARG A 420 4.22 15.36 -11.32
CA ARG A 420 5.10 14.19 -11.21
C ARG A 420 6.46 14.53 -11.79
N THR A 421 7.51 14.01 -11.17
CA THR A 421 8.89 14.27 -11.56
C THR A 421 9.52 13.04 -12.20
N TYR A 422 10.54 13.27 -13.03
CA TYR A 422 11.45 12.25 -13.55
C TYR A 422 12.88 12.61 -13.11
N GLY A 423 13.64 11.62 -12.64
CA GLY A 423 14.96 11.83 -12.05
C GLY A 423 14.90 12.57 -10.70
N ASP A 424 15.94 13.36 -10.42
CA ASP A 424 16.16 13.97 -9.09
C ASP A 424 15.56 15.39 -8.95
N THR A 425 14.67 15.79 -9.86
CA THR A 425 14.09 17.14 -9.81
C THR A 425 13.05 17.23 -8.70
N ASP A 426 13.28 18.11 -7.72
CA ASP A 426 12.29 18.44 -6.70
C ASP A 426 11.20 19.33 -7.30
N ILE A 427 10.10 18.70 -7.72
CA ILE A 427 8.97 19.41 -8.33
C ILE A 427 8.20 20.25 -7.32
N TYR A 428 8.26 19.91 -6.03
CA TYR A 428 7.58 20.67 -4.99
C TYR A 428 8.30 22.02 -4.80
N ALA A 429 9.63 21.98 -4.68
CA ALA A 429 10.46 23.19 -4.61
C ALA A 429 10.39 24.05 -5.89
N ALA A 430 10.10 23.46 -7.06
CA ALA A 430 9.97 24.20 -8.31
C ALA A 430 8.63 24.93 -8.47
N ILE A 431 7.57 24.46 -7.79
CA ILE A 431 6.23 25.05 -7.82
C ILE A 431 6.04 26.09 -6.70
N ALA A 432 6.70 25.90 -5.55
CA ALA A 432 6.71 26.82 -4.42
C ALA A 432 7.45 28.13 -4.73
#